data_AF-A0A3A4PH96-F1
#
_entry.id   AF-A0A3A4PH96-F1
#
_cell.length_a   1.000
_cell.length_b   1.000
_cell.length_c   1.000
_cell.angle_alpha   90.00
_cell.angle_beta   90.00
_cell.angle_gamma   90.00
#
_symmetry.space_group_name_H-M   'P 1'
#
loop_
_entity.id
_entity.type
_entity.pdbx_description
1 polymer ?
#
loop_
_entity_poly.entity_id
_entity_poly.type
_entity_poly.pdbx_seq_one_letter_code
_entity_poly.pdbx_strand_id
1 'polypeptide(L)'
;MRSRTLLRRAAPAYVLLETVIATGLLVIGLAVIGAQVQKSYFGARQMERRERALMLAESKLAELDTGLIEFESVDEIMEEEFGPLFPHYGFRITLQPTFNEDLNHVTLEILHQVRDYERDEFDFDTAEVLQSLHTFRMVERPLDLATDFGMEEKQVEKFVEAAGDVGVNIDASDWDPRILARLDLEELISFVPVMMETFGLTANDLQGLPPEVRQAIEQFIGGGGDDDEGEDVDDFDDGSQDEDDDG
;
A
#
# COMPACT_ATOMS: atom_id res chain seq x y z
N MET A 1 -42.96 -23.30 88.12
CA MET A 1 -43.59 -22.03 87.70
C MET A 1 -42.49 -21.00 87.47
N ARG A 2 -42.57 -20.24 86.36
CA ARG A 2 -41.70 -19.10 85.97
C ARG A 2 -40.28 -19.45 85.47
N SER A 3 -40.10 -19.32 84.15
CA SER A 3 -38.91 -18.71 83.49
C SER A 3 -38.89 -19.01 81.99
N ARG A 4 -39.73 -18.33 81.20
CA ARG A 4 -39.65 -18.32 79.72
C ARG A 4 -40.26 -17.02 79.15
N THR A 5 -39.70 -15.85 79.45
CA THR A 5 -40.21 -14.57 78.91
C THR A 5 -39.15 -13.46 78.84
N LEU A 6 -37.92 -13.73 78.39
CA LEU A 6 -36.91 -12.67 78.21
C LEU A 6 -36.16 -12.65 76.85
N LEU A 7 -36.52 -13.49 75.87
CA LEU A 7 -35.81 -13.52 74.57
C LEU A 7 -36.50 -12.77 73.42
N ARG A 8 -37.63 -12.09 73.66
CA ARG A 8 -38.42 -11.45 72.57
C ARG A 8 -38.08 -10.00 72.23
N ARG A 9 -37.10 -9.37 72.91
CA ARG A 9 -36.73 -7.96 72.66
C ARG A 9 -35.46 -7.75 71.83
N ALA A 10 -34.72 -8.80 71.47
CA ALA A 10 -33.50 -8.70 70.65
C ALA A 10 -33.74 -8.80 69.14
N ALA A 11 -34.91 -9.28 68.70
CA ALA A 11 -35.26 -9.44 67.29
C ALA A 11 -35.13 -8.15 66.44
N PRO A 12 -35.59 -6.95 66.88
CA PRO A 12 -35.49 -5.76 66.04
C PRO A 12 -34.05 -5.23 65.88
N ALA A 13 -33.16 -5.47 66.86
CA ALA A 13 -31.77 -5.04 66.77
C ALA A 13 -30.97 -5.88 65.75
N TYR A 14 -31.32 -7.16 65.61
CA TYR A 14 -30.70 -8.04 64.62
C TYR A 14 -31.05 -7.63 63.18
N VAL A 15 -32.32 -7.29 62.93
CA VAL A 15 -32.78 -6.86 61.60
C VAL A 15 -32.10 -5.56 61.15
N LEU A 16 -31.87 -4.61 62.07
CA LEU A 16 -31.14 -3.38 61.77
C LEU A 16 -29.66 -3.66 61.45
N LEU A 17 -29.02 -4.55 62.22
CA LEU A 17 -27.63 -4.94 61.96
C LEU A 17 -27.47 -5.60 60.58
N GLU A 18 -28.38 -6.52 60.24
CA GLU A 18 -28.38 -7.18 58.94
C GLU A 18 -28.56 -6.19 57.79
N THR A 19 -29.48 -5.23 57.94
CA THR A 19 -29.70 -4.18 56.93
C THR A 19 -28.46 -3.31 56.74
N VAL A 20 -27.78 -2.93 57.81
CA VAL A 20 -26.54 -2.15 57.74
C VAL A 20 -25.42 -2.94 57.08
N ILE A 21 -25.27 -4.23 57.42
CA ILE A 21 -24.26 -5.09 56.78
C ILE A 21 -24.56 -5.28 55.30
N ALA A 22 -25.81 -5.56 54.93
CA ALA A 22 -26.23 -5.73 53.54
C ALA A 22 -26.01 -4.44 52.73
N THR A 23 -26.36 -3.28 53.30
CA THR A 23 -26.14 -1.97 52.66
C THR A 23 -24.64 -1.69 52.51
N GLY A 24 -23.83 -1.99 53.53
CA GLY A 24 -22.38 -1.84 53.49
C GLY A 24 -21.74 -2.71 52.40
N LEU A 25 -22.13 -3.98 52.31
CA LEU A 25 -21.67 -4.89 51.26
C LEU A 25 -22.11 -4.43 49.86
N LEU A 26 -23.32 -3.90 49.72
CA LEU A 26 -23.81 -3.35 48.46
C LEU A 26 -22.98 -2.14 48.01
N VAL A 27 -22.68 -1.21 48.93
CA VAL A 27 -21.86 -0.02 48.63
C VAL A 27 -20.45 -0.43 48.22
N ILE A 28 -19.84 -1.39 48.93
CA ILE A 28 -18.52 -1.94 48.56
C ILE A 28 -18.57 -2.59 47.18
N GLY A 29 -19.60 -3.39 46.89
CA GLY A 29 -19.79 -4.03 45.58
C GLY A 29 -19.89 -3.02 44.44
N LEU A 30 -20.69 -1.95 44.61
CA LEU A 30 -20.81 -0.87 43.63
C LEU A 30 -19.49 -0.13 43.43
N ALA A 31 -18.73 0.10 44.49
CA ALA A 31 -17.41 0.75 44.40
C ALA A 31 -16.41 -0.07 43.58
N VAL A 32 -16.39 -1.40 43.76
CA VAL A 32 -15.53 -2.31 42.98
C VAL A 32 -15.92 -2.31 41.50
N ILE A 33 -17.22 -2.38 41.19
CA ILE A 33 -17.72 -2.33 39.81
C ILE A 33 -17.37 -0.98 39.16
N GLY A 34 -17.58 0.14 39.87
CA GLY A 34 -17.23 1.47 39.38
C GLY A 34 -15.74 1.60 39.04
N ALA A 35 -14.87 1.10 39.91
CA ALA A 35 -13.43 1.08 39.66
C ALA A 35 -13.04 0.23 38.43
N GLN A 36 -13.73 -0.91 38.22
CA GLN A 36 -13.50 -1.75 37.05
C GLN A 36 -13.95 -1.08 35.75
N VAL A 37 -15.14 -0.47 35.73
CA VAL A 37 -15.66 0.27 34.56
C VAL A 37 -14.73 1.41 34.18
N GLN A 38 -14.24 2.17 35.16
CA GLN A 38 -13.28 3.25 34.92
C GLN A 38 -11.98 2.73 34.27
N LYS A 39 -11.43 1.62 34.76
CA LYS A 39 -10.25 0.98 34.15
C LYS A 39 -10.52 0.52 32.72
N SER A 40 -11.67 -0.11 32.46
CA SER A 40 -12.06 -0.54 31.12
C SER A 40 -12.19 0.64 30.16
N TYR A 41 -12.73 1.77 30.63
CA TYR A 41 -12.86 2.98 29.83
C TYR A 41 -11.49 3.57 29.43
N PHE A 42 -10.56 3.66 30.38
CA PHE A 42 -9.20 4.11 30.07
C PHE A 42 -8.48 3.17 29.12
N GLY A 43 -8.63 1.86 29.32
CA GLY A 43 -8.08 0.85 28.41
C GLY A 43 -8.64 0.99 26.98
N ALA A 44 -9.96 1.13 26.84
CA ALA A 44 -10.61 1.30 25.54
C ALA A 44 -10.11 2.56 24.81
N ARG A 45 -10.00 3.70 25.50
CA ARG A 45 -9.45 4.94 24.91
C ARG A 45 -7.99 4.83 24.50
N GLN A 46 -7.18 4.08 25.26
CA GLN A 46 -5.79 3.85 24.90
C GLN A 46 -5.68 2.93 23.68
N MET A 47 -6.53 1.90 23.60
CA MET A 47 -6.60 1.01 22.43
C MET A 47 -7.05 1.77 21.19
N GLU A 48 -8.09 2.59 21.27
CA GLU A 48 -8.58 3.40 20.15
C GLU A 48 -7.49 4.32 19.59
N ARG A 49 -6.72 4.99 20.47
CA ARG A 49 -5.60 5.85 20.05
C ARG A 49 -4.51 5.06 19.32
N ARG A 50 -4.18 3.86 19.80
CA ARG A 50 -3.18 2.99 19.17
C ARG A 50 -3.66 2.42 17.84
N GLU A 51 -4.92 1.99 17.76
CA GLU A 51 -5.53 1.50 16.52
C GLU A 51 -5.53 2.60 15.45
N ARG A 52 -5.93 3.82 15.81
CA ARG A 52 -5.86 4.97 14.92
C ARG A 52 -4.43 5.28 14.50
N ALA A 53 -3.48 5.28 15.44
CA ALA A 53 -2.07 5.49 15.12
C ALA A 53 -1.54 4.42 14.15
N LEU A 54 -1.93 3.15 14.32
CA LEU A 54 -1.56 2.08 13.40
C LEU A 54 -2.14 2.28 12.01
N MET A 55 -3.43 2.61 11.89
CA MET A 55 -4.05 2.91 10.59
C MET A 55 -3.37 4.08 9.88
N LEU A 56 -3.02 5.13 10.61
CA LEU A 56 -2.29 6.28 10.06
C LEU A 56 -0.87 5.89 9.62
N ALA A 57 -0.20 5.05 10.39
CA ALA A 57 1.11 4.52 10.05
C ALA A 57 1.06 3.65 8.77
N GLU A 58 0.07 2.78 8.65
CA GLU A 58 -0.14 1.95 7.45
C GLU A 58 -0.44 2.82 6.23
N SER A 59 -1.28 3.86 6.36
CA SER A 59 -1.55 4.81 5.28
C SER A 59 -0.27 5.51 4.82
N LYS A 60 0.58 5.98 5.74
CA LYS A 60 1.83 6.67 5.39
C LYS A 60 2.89 5.73 4.82
N LEU A 61 2.95 4.48 5.30
CA LEU A 61 3.80 3.46 4.67
C LEU A 61 3.38 3.18 3.24
N ALA A 62 2.06 3.12 2.97
CA ALA A 62 1.52 2.94 1.63
C ALA A 62 1.82 4.16 0.74
N GLU A 63 1.67 5.39 1.23
CA GLU A 63 2.08 6.60 0.50
C GLU A 63 3.57 6.55 0.13
N LEU A 64 4.41 6.10 1.07
CA LEU A 64 5.83 5.91 0.83
C LEU A 64 6.13 4.77 -0.15
N ASP A 65 5.36 3.67 -0.13
CA ASP A 65 5.45 2.57 -1.12
C ASP A 65 5.05 3.03 -2.52
N THR A 66 4.09 3.93 -2.63
CA THR A 66 3.66 4.49 -3.91
C THR A 66 4.60 5.56 -4.46
N GLY A 67 5.61 5.98 -3.70
CA GLY A 67 6.51 7.08 -4.07
C GLY A 67 5.84 8.45 -4.03
N LEU A 68 4.70 8.61 -3.34
CA LEU A 68 4.08 9.92 -3.14
C LEU A 68 4.89 10.83 -2.20
N ILE A 69 5.73 10.21 -1.37
CA ILE A 69 6.66 10.89 -0.47
C ILE A 69 8.05 10.68 -1.04
N GLU A 70 8.63 11.73 -1.59
CA GLU A 70 10.00 11.77 -2.08
C GLU A 70 10.90 12.44 -1.04
N PHE A 71 12.09 11.89 -0.82
CA PHE A 71 13.11 12.51 0.04
C PHE A 71 14.15 13.18 -0.86
N GLU A 72 14.52 14.41 -0.52
CA GLU A 72 15.56 15.15 -1.24
C GLU A 72 16.97 14.63 -0.88
N SER A 73 17.14 14.08 0.32
CA SER A 73 18.45 13.59 0.77
C SER A 73 18.39 12.44 1.77
N VAL A 74 19.48 11.66 1.80
CA VAL A 74 19.75 10.67 2.85
C VAL A 74 20.05 11.42 4.15
N ASP A 75 19.46 10.99 5.27
CA ASP A 75 19.41 11.70 6.58
C ASP A 75 18.36 12.81 6.72
N GLU A 76 17.39 12.88 5.81
CA GLU A 76 16.26 13.79 5.94
C GLU A 76 15.26 13.34 7.02
N ILE A 77 14.77 14.33 7.78
CA ILE A 77 13.66 14.18 8.71
C ILE A 77 12.47 14.92 8.12
N MET A 78 11.42 14.19 7.77
CA MET A 78 10.16 14.76 7.33
C MET A 78 9.17 14.74 8.49
N GLU A 79 8.64 15.90 8.82
CA GLU A 79 7.64 16.10 9.87
C GLU A 79 6.44 16.84 9.32
N GLU A 80 5.25 16.27 9.49
CA GLU A 80 4.01 16.91 9.05
C GLU A 80 2.83 16.52 9.93
N GLU A 81 1.80 17.36 9.93
CA GLU A 81 0.51 17.07 10.53
C GLU A 81 -0.39 16.33 9.53
N PHE A 82 -1.24 15.40 10.01
CA PHE A 82 -2.24 14.75 9.15
C PHE A 82 -3.38 15.68 8.71
N GLY A 83 -3.44 16.90 9.23
CA GLY A 83 -4.45 17.89 8.91
C GLY A 83 -5.76 17.76 9.71
N PRO A 84 -6.83 18.45 9.28
CA PRO A 84 -8.03 18.67 10.11
C PRO A 84 -8.90 17.42 10.32
N LEU A 85 -8.73 16.37 9.50
CA LEU A 85 -9.43 15.09 9.68
C LEU A 85 -8.90 14.30 10.86
N PHE A 86 -7.62 14.46 11.18
CA PHE A 86 -6.94 13.81 12.31
C PHE A 86 -6.25 14.87 13.17
N PRO A 87 -7.03 15.74 13.83
CA PRO A 87 -6.46 16.77 14.68
C PRO A 87 -5.66 16.10 15.80
N HIS A 88 -4.58 16.76 16.24
CA HIS A 88 -3.66 16.27 17.28
C HIS A 88 -2.73 15.13 16.84
N TYR A 89 -2.76 14.69 15.59
CA TYR A 89 -1.82 13.70 15.07
C TYR A 89 -0.83 14.35 14.10
N GLY A 90 0.42 13.98 14.26
CA GLY A 90 1.48 14.24 13.30
C GLY A 90 2.25 12.95 13.01
N PHE A 91 3.12 13.01 12.02
CA PHE A 91 4.07 11.93 11.78
C PHE A 91 5.48 12.50 11.62
N ARG A 92 6.46 11.65 11.90
CA ARG A 92 7.86 11.89 11.64
C ARG A 92 8.40 10.69 10.86
N ILE A 93 8.98 10.94 9.70
CA ILE A 93 9.75 9.93 8.98
C ILE A 93 11.22 10.32 9.04
N THR A 94 12.06 9.39 9.44
CA THR A 94 13.51 9.56 9.45
C THR A 94 14.12 8.50 8.54
N LEU A 95 14.89 8.96 7.56
CA LEU A 95 15.63 8.11 6.64
C LEU A 95 17.09 8.04 7.11
N GLN A 96 17.63 6.83 7.31
CA GLN A 96 19.02 6.63 7.72
C GLN A 96 19.72 5.68 6.76
N PRO A 97 20.96 5.96 6.33
CA PRO A 97 21.72 5.03 5.53
C PRO A 97 22.06 3.80 6.36
N THR A 98 22.07 2.62 5.71
CA THR A 98 22.55 1.40 6.36
C THR A 98 24.00 1.12 5.95
N PHE A 99 24.56 0.01 6.43
CA PHE A 99 25.87 -0.47 5.95
C PHE A 99 25.84 -0.84 4.46
N ASN A 100 24.65 -1.15 3.91
CA ASN A 100 24.48 -1.35 2.48
C ASN A 100 24.05 -0.03 1.84
N GLU A 101 24.83 0.46 0.87
CA GLU A 101 24.58 1.72 0.15
C GLU A 101 23.25 1.71 -0.61
N ASP A 102 22.77 0.53 -1.01
CA ASP A 102 21.49 0.36 -1.72
C ASP A 102 20.28 0.29 -0.77
N LEU A 103 20.47 0.39 0.54
CA LEU A 103 19.40 0.17 1.52
C LEU A 103 19.36 1.26 2.59
N ASN A 104 18.19 1.86 2.74
CA ASN A 104 17.89 2.82 3.79
C ASN A 104 17.04 2.17 4.88
N HIS A 105 17.32 2.55 6.13
CA HIS A 105 16.47 2.27 7.27
C HIS A 105 15.49 3.45 7.43
N VAL A 106 14.20 3.14 7.33
CA VAL A 106 13.13 4.13 7.48
C VAL A 106 12.46 3.91 8.82
N THR A 107 12.44 4.96 9.65
CA THR A 107 11.67 4.99 10.89
C THR A 107 10.48 5.91 10.72
N LEU A 108 9.28 5.37 10.83
CA LEU A 108 8.02 6.12 10.83
C LEU A 108 7.45 6.16 12.24
N GLU A 109 7.33 7.36 12.79
CA GLU A 109 6.73 7.60 14.10
C GLU A 109 5.40 8.34 13.94
N ILE A 110 4.36 7.84 14.61
CA ILE A 110 3.08 8.54 14.72
C ILE A 110 3.02 9.23 16.07
N LEU A 111 2.88 10.54 15.99
CA LEU A 111 2.95 11.47 17.10
C LEU A 111 1.55 11.93 17.49
N HIS A 112 1.32 12.13 18.79
CA HIS A 112 0.06 12.65 19.30
C HIS A 112 0.30 13.74 20.34
N GLN A 113 -0.35 14.88 20.13
CA GLN A 113 -0.26 16.02 21.04
C GLN A 113 -1.64 16.62 21.27
N VAL A 114 -2.16 16.44 22.50
CA VAL A 114 -3.39 17.13 22.91
C VAL A 114 -3.08 18.62 22.98
N ARG A 115 -3.69 19.41 22.10
CA ARG A 115 -3.53 20.86 22.10
C ARG A 115 -4.52 21.48 23.06
N ASP A 116 -4.03 22.34 23.94
CA ASP A 116 -4.87 23.33 24.62
C ASP A 116 -5.14 24.48 23.64
N TYR A 117 -6.30 25.15 23.78
CA TYR A 117 -6.78 26.23 22.89
C TYR A 117 -5.80 27.41 22.67
N GLU A 118 -4.68 27.46 23.39
CA GLU A 118 -3.68 28.53 23.33
C GLU A 118 -2.48 28.21 22.39
N ARG A 119 -2.32 26.95 21.94
CA ARG A 119 -1.27 26.57 20.98
C ARG A 119 -1.88 26.14 19.66
N ASP A 120 -1.75 26.99 18.65
CA ASP A 120 -2.26 26.72 17.31
C ASP A 120 -1.36 25.72 16.53
N GLU A 121 -0.06 25.68 16.83
CA GLU A 121 0.93 24.86 16.11
C GLU A 121 1.24 23.52 16.81
N PHE A 122 1.42 22.45 16.04
CA PHE A 122 1.95 21.18 16.55
C PHE A 122 3.43 21.30 16.88
N ASP A 123 3.80 20.84 18.06
CA ASP A 123 5.20 20.78 18.48
C ASP A 123 5.66 19.32 18.48
N PHE A 124 6.43 18.98 17.44
CA PHE A 124 6.95 17.64 17.17
C PHE A 124 7.97 17.17 18.21
N ASP A 125 8.63 18.07 18.93
CA ASP A 125 9.62 17.73 19.96
C ASP A 125 8.97 17.29 21.28
N THR A 126 7.76 17.80 21.57
CA THR A 126 7.03 17.49 22.81
C THR A 126 5.87 16.50 22.64
N ALA A 127 5.58 16.09 21.40
CA ALA A 127 4.51 15.14 21.11
C ALA A 127 4.81 13.72 21.64
N GLU A 128 3.75 13.01 22.05
CA GLU A 128 3.84 11.61 22.49
C GLU A 128 3.95 10.69 21.26
N VAL A 129 5.02 9.88 21.18
CA VAL A 129 5.12 8.81 20.18
C VAL A 129 4.15 7.69 20.54
N LEU A 130 3.08 7.52 19.77
CA LEU A 130 2.09 6.46 20.00
C LEU A 130 2.48 5.13 19.34
N GLN A 131 3.10 5.21 18.17
CA GLN A 131 3.51 4.07 17.37
C GLN A 131 4.81 4.41 16.63
N SER A 132 5.72 3.44 16.57
CA SER A 132 6.93 3.52 15.75
C SER A 132 7.01 2.25 14.91
N LEU A 133 7.28 2.42 13.62
CA LEU A 133 7.47 1.35 12.65
C LEU A 133 8.84 1.51 12.01
N HIS A 134 9.54 0.39 11.87
CA HIS A 134 10.85 0.31 11.25
C HIS A 134 10.75 -0.55 10.01
N THR A 135 11.20 -0.02 8.88
CA THR A 135 11.26 -0.77 7.62
C THR A 135 12.58 -0.50 6.92
N PHE A 136 12.96 -1.39 6.01
CA PHE A 136 14.12 -1.23 5.15
C PHE A 136 13.64 -1.06 3.72
N ARG A 137 14.11 -0.02 3.06
CA ARG A 137 13.74 0.31 1.68
C ARG A 137 14.98 0.43 0.83
N MET A 138 14.91 -0.10 -0.39
CA MET A 138 15.98 0.12 -1.35
C MET A 138 16.02 1.58 -1.72
N VAL A 139 17.23 2.11 -1.90
CA VAL A 139 17.42 3.42 -2.53
C VAL A 139 16.85 3.30 -3.95
N GLU A 140 16.07 4.30 -4.37
CA GLU A 140 15.65 4.39 -5.76
C GLU A 140 16.90 4.54 -6.62
N ARG A 141 17.23 3.46 -7.33
CA ARG A 141 18.25 3.46 -8.35
C ARG A 141 17.56 3.28 -9.68
N PRO A 142 18.03 3.99 -10.71
CA PRO A 142 17.55 3.72 -12.04
C PRO A 142 17.93 2.29 -12.45
N LEU A 143 17.14 1.74 -13.36
CA LEU A 143 17.33 0.38 -13.84
C LEU A 143 18.32 0.37 -15.00
N ASP A 144 19.26 -0.56 -14.98
CA ASP A 144 20.12 -0.86 -16.12
C ASP A 144 19.49 -2.02 -16.91
N LEU A 145 19.06 -1.75 -18.12
CA LEU A 145 18.39 -2.74 -18.97
C LEU A 145 19.29 -3.96 -19.28
N ALA A 146 20.60 -3.74 -19.42
CA ALA A 146 21.54 -4.83 -19.66
C ALA A 146 21.81 -5.63 -18.37
N THR A 147 22.10 -4.94 -17.28
CA THR A 147 22.53 -5.58 -16.02
C THR A 147 21.36 -6.17 -15.23
N ASP A 148 20.26 -5.43 -15.06
CA ASP A 148 19.13 -5.84 -14.22
C ASP A 148 18.16 -6.78 -14.95
N PHE A 149 18.01 -6.65 -16.28
CA PHE A 149 17.11 -7.50 -17.08
C PHE A 149 17.84 -8.55 -17.93
N GLY A 150 19.18 -8.53 -17.95
CA GLY A 150 19.98 -9.50 -18.71
C GLY A 150 19.82 -9.37 -20.22
N MET A 151 19.48 -8.17 -20.72
CA MET A 151 19.34 -7.92 -22.14
C MET A 151 20.71 -7.88 -22.83
N GLU A 152 20.80 -8.45 -24.03
CA GLU A 152 21.99 -8.27 -24.85
C GLU A 152 22.07 -6.82 -25.37
N GLU A 153 23.28 -6.31 -25.59
CA GLU A 153 23.53 -4.93 -26.07
C GLU A 153 22.71 -4.59 -27.33
N LYS A 154 22.54 -5.56 -28.24
CA LYS A 154 21.72 -5.40 -29.45
C LYS A 154 20.23 -5.27 -29.16
N GLN A 155 19.73 -5.92 -28.11
CA GLN A 155 18.32 -5.81 -27.70
C GLN A 155 18.09 -4.46 -27.03
N VAL A 156 19.04 -4.02 -26.21
CA VAL A 156 19.03 -2.70 -25.58
C VAL A 156 19.04 -1.60 -26.65
N GLU A 157 19.93 -1.68 -27.65
CA GLU A 157 20.00 -0.70 -28.74
C GLU A 157 18.67 -0.62 -29.51
N LYS A 158 18.09 -1.78 -29.87
CA LYS A 158 16.78 -1.84 -30.51
C LYS A 158 15.66 -1.25 -29.66
N PHE A 159 15.67 -1.51 -28.35
CA PHE A 159 14.68 -0.97 -27.43
C PHE A 159 14.78 0.55 -27.33
N VAL A 160 15.99 1.09 -27.20
CA VAL A 160 16.21 2.55 -27.15
C VAL A 160 15.84 3.21 -28.48
N GLU A 161 16.16 2.58 -29.62
CA GLU A 161 15.77 3.06 -30.95
C GLU A 161 14.24 3.10 -31.09
N ALA A 162 13.56 2.00 -30.78
CA ALA A 162 12.10 1.91 -30.86
C ALA A 162 11.40 2.84 -29.86
N ALA A 163 11.96 3.06 -28.67
CA ALA A 163 11.48 4.07 -27.73
C ALA A 163 11.61 5.49 -28.30
N GLY A 164 12.75 5.78 -28.94
CA GLY A 164 13.02 7.06 -29.59
C GLY A 164 12.06 7.36 -30.74
N ASP A 165 11.66 6.34 -31.50
CA ASP A 165 10.67 6.47 -32.58
C ASP A 165 9.27 6.85 -32.07
N VAL A 166 8.95 6.46 -30.83
CA VAL A 166 7.72 6.83 -30.11
C VAL A 166 7.85 8.18 -29.39
N GLY A 167 9.01 8.84 -29.49
CA GLY A 167 9.28 10.13 -28.85
C GLY A 167 9.74 10.02 -27.39
N VAL A 168 10.03 8.82 -26.91
CA VAL A 168 10.51 8.57 -25.54
C VAL A 168 12.03 8.47 -25.55
N ASN A 169 12.70 9.47 -24.98
CA ASN A 169 14.16 9.43 -24.82
C ASN A 169 14.54 8.59 -23.60
N ILE A 170 15.02 7.38 -23.82
CA ILE A 170 15.42 6.44 -22.77
C ILE A 170 16.95 6.31 -22.73
N ASP A 171 17.53 6.44 -21.54
CA ASP A 171 18.89 5.98 -21.27
C ASP A 171 18.82 4.53 -20.77
N ALA A 172 19.51 3.62 -21.47
CA ALA A 172 19.51 2.20 -21.12
C ALA A 172 20.18 1.88 -19.78
N SER A 173 21.09 2.74 -19.34
CA SER A 173 21.83 2.58 -18.08
C SER A 173 21.19 3.32 -16.90
N ASP A 174 20.18 4.15 -17.19
CA ASP A 174 19.51 5.04 -16.24
C ASP A 174 17.98 5.03 -16.50
N TRP A 175 17.38 3.84 -16.66
CA TRP A 175 15.97 3.73 -17.03
C TRP A 175 15.06 3.90 -15.79
N ASP A 176 14.23 4.95 -15.82
CA ASP A 176 13.17 5.17 -14.84
C ASP A 176 11.80 4.73 -15.40
N PRO A 177 11.16 3.67 -14.87
CA PRO A 177 9.86 3.20 -15.34
C PRO A 177 8.73 4.22 -15.09
N ARG A 178 8.93 5.23 -14.22
CA ARG A 178 7.95 6.31 -14.01
C ARG A 178 7.78 7.18 -15.25
N ILE A 179 8.70 7.13 -16.21
CA ILE A 179 8.54 7.81 -17.50
C ILE A 179 7.25 7.34 -18.21
N LEU A 180 6.85 6.07 -18.03
CA LEU A 180 5.63 5.51 -18.64
C LEU A 180 4.35 6.18 -18.12
N ALA A 181 4.35 6.63 -16.87
CA ALA A 181 3.22 7.34 -16.29
C ALA A 181 3.09 8.79 -16.81
N ARG A 182 4.13 9.31 -17.47
CA ARG A 182 4.14 10.65 -18.07
C ARG A 182 3.76 10.64 -19.55
N LEU A 183 3.79 9.48 -20.19
CA LEU A 183 3.37 9.30 -21.59
C LEU A 183 1.87 9.56 -21.70
N ASP A 184 1.46 10.15 -22.82
CA ASP A 184 0.04 10.16 -23.16
C ASP A 184 -0.45 8.76 -23.56
N LEU A 185 -1.77 8.58 -23.68
CA LEU A 185 -2.34 7.26 -23.97
C LEU A 185 -1.91 6.75 -25.36
N GLU A 186 -1.69 7.65 -26.32
CA GLU A 186 -1.32 7.29 -27.70
C GLU A 186 0.13 6.81 -27.76
N GLU A 187 1.04 7.58 -27.15
CA GLU A 187 2.45 7.20 -26.92
C GLU A 187 2.52 5.88 -26.18
N LEU A 188 1.78 5.72 -25.09
CA LEU A 188 1.76 4.48 -24.31
C LEU A 188 1.29 3.27 -25.14
N ILE A 189 0.20 3.41 -25.90
CA ILE A 189 -0.31 2.34 -26.77
C ILE A 189 0.73 1.95 -27.83
N SER A 190 1.40 2.94 -28.44
CA SER A 190 2.44 2.68 -29.44
C SER A 190 3.72 2.08 -28.84
N PHE A 191 3.97 2.33 -27.54
CA PHE A 191 5.11 1.78 -26.81
C PHE A 191 4.88 0.35 -26.31
N VAL A 192 3.64 -0.07 -26.09
CA VAL A 192 3.31 -1.42 -25.58
C VAL A 192 3.88 -2.55 -26.47
N PRO A 193 3.74 -2.53 -27.82
CA PRO A 193 4.33 -3.56 -28.66
C PRO A 193 5.85 -3.70 -28.49
N VAL A 194 6.55 -2.58 -28.36
CA VAL A 194 8.00 -2.55 -28.12
C VAL A 194 8.35 -3.23 -26.79
N MET A 195 7.60 -2.94 -25.74
CA MET A 195 7.72 -3.61 -24.44
C MET A 195 7.42 -5.12 -24.55
N MET A 196 6.39 -5.51 -25.29
CA MET A 196 6.03 -6.91 -25.45
C MET A 196 7.11 -7.70 -26.17
N GLU A 197 7.66 -7.17 -27.26
CA GLU A 197 8.74 -7.80 -28.00
C GLU A 197 10.02 -7.90 -27.14
N THR A 198 10.36 -6.83 -26.42
CA THR A 198 11.62 -6.72 -25.69
C THR A 198 11.62 -7.58 -24.42
N PHE A 199 10.52 -7.54 -23.65
CA PHE A 199 10.40 -8.30 -22.40
C PHE A 199 9.78 -9.69 -22.59
N GLY A 200 9.48 -10.07 -23.83
CA GLY A 200 8.83 -11.35 -24.15
C GLY A 200 7.45 -11.50 -23.53
N LEU A 201 6.74 -10.38 -23.29
CA LEU A 201 5.39 -10.39 -22.73
C LEU A 201 4.41 -10.85 -23.80
N THR A 202 3.56 -11.80 -23.44
CA THR A 202 2.50 -12.30 -24.32
C THR A 202 1.18 -11.59 -24.03
N ALA A 203 0.23 -11.64 -24.98
CA ALA A 203 -1.13 -11.12 -24.75
C ALA A 203 -1.82 -11.74 -23.52
N ASN A 204 -1.40 -12.95 -23.09
CA ASN A 204 -1.91 -13.58 -21.87
C ASN A 204 -1.42 -12.90 -20.59
N ASP A 205 -0.22 -12.32 -20.61
CA ASP A 205 0.36 -11.60 -19.47
C ASP A 205 -0.35 -10.26 -19.23
N LEU A 206 -1.07 -9.75 -20.24
CA LEU A 206 -1.84 -8.51 -20.21
C LEU A 206 -3.28 -8.68 -19.69
N GLN A 207 -3.68 -9.89 -19.28
CA GLN A 207 -5.06 -10.15 -18.84
C GLN A 207 -5.49 -9.31 -17.61
N GLY A 208 -4.53 -8.86 -16.79
CA GLY A 208 -4.76 -8.01 -15.62
C GLY A 208 -5.00 -6.53 -15.94
N LEU A 209 -4.83 -6.10 -17.20
CA LEU A 209 -5.07 -4.71 -17.59
C LEU A 209 -6.57 -4.38 -17.70
N PRO A 210 -6.96 -3.10 -17.48
CA PRO A 210 -8.32 -2.65 -17.74
C PRO A 210 -8.79 -3.01 -19.15
N PRO A 211 -10.08 -3.36 -19.33
CA PRO A 211 -10.60 -3.84 -20.62
C PRO A 211 -10.43 -2.80 -21.74
N GLU A 212 -10.43 -1.51 -21.43
CA GLU A 212 -10.22 -0.42 -22.38
C GLU A 212 -8.80 -0.46 -22.98
N VAL A 213 -7.79 -0.69 -22.13
CA VAL A 213 -6.39 -0.77 -22.56
C VAL A 213 -6.18 -2.03 -23.40
N ARG A 214 -6.76 -3.16 -23.00
CA ARG A 214 -6.68 -4.40 -23.79
C ARG A 214 -7.32 -4.27 -25.15
N GLN A 215 -8.51 -3.65 -25.25
CA GLN A 215 -9.17 -3.42 -26.54
C GLN A 215 -8.34 -2.53 -27.45
N ALA A 216 -7.72 -1.48 -26.91
CA ALA A 216 -6.83 -0.62 -27.68
C ALA A 216 -5.61 -1.39 -28.22
N ILE A 217 -4.99 -2.22 -27.38
CA ILE A 217 -3.87 -3.08 -27.77
C ILE A 217 -4.30 -4.13 -28.82
N GLU A 218 -5.44 -4.80 -28.61
CA GLU A 218 -5.99 -5.79 -29.55
C GLU A 218 -6.35 -5.15 -30.90
N GLN A 219 -6.88 -3.92 -30.91
CA GLN A 219 -7.19 -3.21 -32.14
C GLN A 219 -5.93 -2.78 -32.90
N PHE A 220 -4.88 -2.41 -32.18
CA PHE A 220 -3.60 -2.02 -32.77
C PHE A 220 -2.83 -3.24 -33.32
N ILE A 221 -2.81 -4.34 -32.56
CA ILE A 221 -2.13 -5.60 -32.95
C ILE A 221 -2.94 -6.36 -34.01
N GLY A 222 -4.26 -6.42 -33.86
CA GLY A 222 -5.17 -7.15 -34.76
C GLY A 222 -5.53 -6.39 -36.03
N GLY A 223 -5.40 -5.06 -36.04
CA GLY A 223 -5.75 -4.22 -37.20
C GLY A 223 -4.72 -4.22 -38.33
N GLY A 224 -3.53 -4.79 -38.14
CA GLY A 224 -2.45 -4.79 -39.14
C GLY A 224 -2.32 -6.05 -40.00
N GLY A 225 -3.25 -7.03 -39.87
CA GLY A 225 -3.04 -8.39 -40.39
C GLY A 225 -3.92 -8.88 -41.55
N ASP A 226 -4.90 -8.11 -42.03
CA ASP A 226 -5.97 -8.66 -42.89
C ASP A 226 -5.99 -8.18 -44.37
N ASP A 227 -4.95 -7.47 -44.85
CA ASP A 227 -4.87 -7.01 -46.26
C ASP A 227 -3.88 -7.81 -47.12
N ASP A 228 -3.75 -9.12 -46.90
CA ASP A 228 -3.23 -10.05 -47.92
C ASP A 228 -4.40 -10.93 -48.39
N GLU A 229 -5.32 -10.28 -49.12
CA GLU A 229 -6.33 -10.96 -49.92
C GLU A 229 -5.61 -11.95 -50.82
N GLY A 230 -5.79 -13.23 -50.49
CA GLY A 230 -5.16 -14.33 -51.20
C GLY A 230 -5.33 -14.19 -52.70
N GLU A 231 -4.19 -14.22 -53.39
CA GLU A 231 -4.14 -14.58 -54.80
C GLU A 231 -4.98 -15.85 -54.99
N ASP A 232 -6.11 -15.68 -55.67
CA ASP A 232 -6.88 -16.75 -56.27
C ASP A 232 -5.92 -17.63 -57.07
N VAL A 233 -5.52 -18.77 -56.49
CA VAL A 233 -4.90 -19.87 -57.22
C VAL A 233 -6.02 -20.55 -57.99
N ASP A 234 -6.44 -19.89 -59.07
CA ASP A 234 -7.27 -20.48 -60.09
C ASP A 234 -6.49 -21.57 -60.85
N ASP A 235 -7.21 -22.66 -61.09
CA ASP A 235 -6.97 -23.68 -62.10
C ASP A 235 -5.76 -24.62 -61.94
N PHE A 236 -6.01 -25.63 -61.10
CA PHE A 236 -5.55 -26.99 -61.34
C PHE A 236 -6.19 -27.54 -62.64
N ASP A 237 -5.55 -27.29 -63.78
CA ASP A 237 -5.88 -27.92 -65.07
C ASP A 237 -5.25 -29.32 -65.13
N ASP A 238 -6.05 -30.32 -64.76
CA ASP A 238 -5.82 -31.76 -64.95
C ASP A 238 -5.98 -32.11 -66.43
N GLY A 239 -4.97 -31.77 -67.22
CA GLY A 239 -4.90 -32.01 -68.66
C GLY A 239 -3.91 -33.10 -69.01
N SER A 240 -4.41 -34.34 -69.09
CA SER A 240 -3.80 -35.54 -69.66
C SER A 240 -2.87 -35.30 -70.87
N GLN A 241 -1.67 -35.90 -70.84
CA GLN A 241 -0.99 -36.34 -72.07
C GLN A 241 -0.31 -37.68 -71.84
N ASP A 242 -1.03 -38.73 -72.23
CA ASP A 242 -0.46 -39.95 -72.75
C ASP A 242 0.47 -39.60 -73.92
N GLU A 243 1.68 -40.15 -73.93
CA GLU A 243 2.23 -40.69 -75.17
C GLU A 243 3.30 -41.74 -74.83
N ASP A 244 2.97 -42.96 -75.24
CA ASP A 244 3.84 -44.11 -75.38
C ASP A 244 5.11 -43.77 -76.18
N ASP A 245 6.14 -44.60 -76.01
CA ASP A 245 6.75 -45.36 -77.12
C ASP A 245 8.27 -45.50 -76.95
N ASP A 246 8.67 -46.73 -76.67
CA ASP A 246 9.95 -47.29 -77.11
C ASP A 246 9.68 -48.78 -77.40
N GLY A 247 9.14 -49.03 -78.60
CA GLY A 247 8.95 -50.35 -79.22
C GLY A 247 8.60 -50.30 -80.70
#